data_AF-A0A2E0HZM8-F1
#
_entry.id   AF-A0A2E0HZM8-F1
#
_cell.length_a   1.000
_cell.length_b   1.000
_cell.length_c   1.000
_cell.angle_alpha   90.00
_cell.angle_beta   90.00
_cell.angle_gamma   90.00
#
_symmetry.space_group_name_H-M   'P 1'
#
loop_
_entity.id
_entity.type
_entity.pdbx_description
1 polymer ?
#
loop_
_entity_poly.entity_id
_entity_poly.type
_entity_poly.pdbx_seq_one_letter_code
_entity_poly.pdbx_strand_id
1 'polypeptide(L)'
;MDDLINMVAGNESPSEIHSKIKDLLTKKASDNVDVVTPAVTASMFGGPNPYTDETPTEDEASTEAEAEADTEQPTAEVETDSSEEEEIESPTAEVETPDDEEEN
;
A
#
# COMPACT_ATOMS: atom_id res chain seq x y z
N MET A 1 19.14 -18.09 3.44
CA MET A 1 18.91 -17.70 4.84
C MET A 1 20.23 -17.30 5.48
N ASP A 2 21.31 -18.03 5.21
CA ASP A 2 22.66 -17.73 5.67
C ASP A 2 23.13 -16.32 5.28
N ASP A 3 22.76 -15.83 4.09
CA ASP A 3 23.07 -14.46 3.68
C ASP A 3 22.50 -13.41 4.64
N LEU A 4 21.27 -13.58 5.13
CA LEU A 4 20.68 -12.65 6.11
C LEU A 4 21.43 -12.68 7.44
N ILE A 5 21.80 -13.89 7.89
CA ILE A 5 22.54 -14.08 9.14
C ILE A 5 23.93 -13.42 9.02
N ASN A 6 24.55 -13.51 7.84
CA ASN A 6 25.83 -12.88 7.56
C ASN A 6 25.73 -11.33 7.50
N MET A 7 24.66 -10.77 6.93
CA MET A 7 24.44 -9.31 6.95
C MET A 7 24.23 -8.77 8.36
N VAL A 8 23.47 -9.50 9.18
CA VAL A 8 23.25 -9.14 10.59
C VAL A 8 24.55 -9.21 11.38
N ALA A 9 25.36 -10.26 11.18
CA ALA A 9 26.67 -10.38 11.82
C ALA A 9 27.69 -9.36 11.29
N GLY A 10 27.55 -8.93 10.03
CA GLY A 10 28.36 -7.91 9.37
C GLY A 10 28.01 -6.47 9.77
N ASN A 11 26.97 -6.28 10.58
CA ASN A 11 26.50 -4.96 11.05
C ASN A 11 26.11 -4.04 9.87
N GLU A 12 25.52 -4.62 8.83
CA GLU A 12 24.96 -3.87 7.68
C GLU A 12 23.80 -2.96 8.12
N SER A 13 23.42 -2.02 7.25
CA SER A 13 22.42 -1.03 7.62
C SER A 13 21.05 -1.71 7.89
N PRO A 14 20.30 -1.25 8.90
CA PRO A 14 18.98 -1.82 9.21
C PRO A 14 18.03 -1.81 8.00
N SER A 15 18.16 -0.81 7.13
CA SER A 15 17.38 -0.68 5.89
C SER A 15 17.67 -1.79 4.89
N GLU A 16 18.93 -2.19 4.72
CA GLU A 16 19.35 -3.28 3.82
C GLU A 16 18.87 -4.63 4.36
N ILE A 17 19.06 -4.88 5.66
CA ILE A 17 18.58 -6.10 6.33
C ILE A 17 17.05 -6.21 6.20
N HIS A 18 16.32 -5.12 6.48
CA HIS A 18 14.87 -5.08 6.37
C HIS A 18 14.38 -5.30 4.94
N SER A 19 15.06 -4.73 3.94
CA SER A 19 14.73 -4.94 2.53
C SER A 19 14.89 -6.41 2.15
N LYS A 20 15.99 -7.05 2.59
CA LYS A 20 16.24 -8.46 2.33
C LYS A 20 15.22 -9.38 3.02
N ILE A 21 14.81 -9.05 4.25
CA ILE A 21 13.74 -9.77 4.95
C ILE A 21 12.44 -9.68 4.16
N LYS A 22 12.06 -8.47 3.70
CA LYS A 22 10.87 -8.26 2.87
C LYS A 22 10.93 -9.14 1.62
N ASP A 23 12.03 -9.12 0.89
CA ASP A 23 12.18 -9.90 -0.35
C ASP A 23 12.03 -11.40 -0.12
N LEU A 24 12.59 -11.94 0.97
CA LEU A 24 12.42 -13.36 1.28
C LEU A 24 11.00 -13.71 1.70
N LEU A 25 10.35 -12.84 2.48
CA LEU A 25 8.97 -13.04 2.90
C LEU A 25 8.00 -12.95 1.73
N THR A 26 8.13 -11.95 0.85
CA THR A 26 7.29 -11.85 -0.35
C THR A 26 7.50 -13.03 -1.27
N LYS A 27 8.76 -13.43 -1.51
CA LYS A 27 9.05 -14.63 -2.32
C LYS A 27 8.38 -15.89 -1.74
N LYS A 28 8.54 -16.13 -0.43
CA LYS A 28 7.94 -17.30 0.23
C LYS A 28 6.42 -17.21 0.30
N ALA A 29 5.87 -16.01 0.48
CA ALA A 29 4.44 -15.77 0.52
C ALA A 29 3.82 -16.01 -0.86
N SER A 30 4.48 -15.63 -1.95
CA SER A 30 4.01 -15.92 -3.32
C SER A 30 3.77 -17.40 -3.53
N ASP A 31 4.72 -18.25 -3.12
CA ASP A 31 4.56 -19.71 -3.20
C ASP A 31 3.36 -20.22 -2.37
N ASN A 32 3.01 -19.55 -1.27
CA ASN A 32 1.88 -19.91 -0.42
C ASN A 32 0.54 -19.41 -1.00
N VAL A 33 0.53 -18.22 -1.59
CA VAL A 33 -0.65 -17.63 -2.23
C VAL A 33 -1.16 -18.54 -3.34
N ASP A 34 -0.29 -19.09 -4.16
CA ASP A 34 -0.69 -19.99 -5.26
C ASP A 34 -1.39 -21.27 -4.74
N VAL A 35 -0.97 -21.76 -3.57
CA VAL A 35 -1.58 -22.93 -2.92
C VAL A 35 -2.95 -22.58 -2.34
N VAL A 36 -3.09 -21.43 -1.68
CA VAL A 36 -4.32 -21.07 -0.96
C VAL A 36 -5.38 -20.46 -1.89
N THR A 37 -4.97 -19.85 -3.01
CA THR A 37 -5.87 -19.16 -3.95
C THR A 37 -7.03 -20.04 -4.43
N PRO A 38 -6.82 -21.29 -4.92
CA PRO A 38 -7.91 -22.16 -5.35
C PRO A 38 -8.95 -22.47 -4.27
N ALA A 39 -8.54 -22.57 -3.01
CA ALA A 39 -9.44 -22.82 -1.89
C ALA A 39 -10.34 -21.61 -1.62
N VAL A 40 -9.76 -20.41 -1.67
CA VAL A 40 -10.47 -19.14 -1.44
C VAL A 40 -11.41 -18.83 -2.59
N THR A 41 -10.98 -19.00 -3.84
CA THR A 41 -11.89 -18.84 -5.00
C THR A 41 -13.00 -19.86 -5.00
N ALA A 42 -12.72 -21.11 -4.63
CA ALA A 42 -13.77 -22.12 -4.41
C ALA A 42 -14.79 -21.66 -3.35
N SER A 43 -14.32 -21.17 -2.20
CA SER A 43 -15.19 -20.65 -1.14
C SER A 43 -15.98 -19.40 -1.52
N MET A 44 -15.43 -18.51 -2.36
CA MET A 44 -16.09 -17.25 -2.74
C MET A 44 -17.05 -17.41 -3.92
N PHE A 45 -16.75 -18.30 -4.86
CA PHE A 45 -17.51 -18.46 -6.10
C PHE A 45 -18.28 -19.79 -6.17
N GLY A 46 -18.34 -20.55 -5.07
CA GLY A 46 -19.04 -21.84 -5.00
C GLY A 46 -18.39 -22.93 -5.85
N GLY A 47 -17.07 -22.85 -6.05
CA GLY A 47 -16.30 -23.84 -6.80
C GLY A 47 -15.88 -25.04 -5.94
N PRO A 48 -15.48 -26.16 -6.57
CA PRO A 48 -14.94 -27.31 -5.84
C PRO A 48 -13.59 -26.93 -5.19
N ASN A 49 -13.53 -26.98 -3.85
CA ASN A 49 -12.31 -26.72 -3.10
C ASN A 49 -11.39 -27.95 -3.16
N PRO A 50 -10.16 -27.82 -3.71
CA PRO A 50 -9.26 -28.97 -3.92
C PRO A 50 -8.67 -29.55 -2.63
N TYR A 51 -8.90 -28.91 -1.47
CA TYR A 51 -8.37 -29.34 -0.17
C TYR A 51 -9.43 -29.91 0.77
N THR A 52 -10.67 -30.05 0.30
CA THR A 52 -11.79 -30.61 1.05
C THR A 52 -12.38 -31.78 0.28
N ASP A 53 -12.56 -32.94 0.93
CA ASP A 53 -13.26 -34.11 0.39
C ASP A 53 -14.79 -33.92 0.35
N GLU A 54 -15.24 -32.67 0.23
CA GLU A 54 -16.67 -32.35 0.12
C GLU A 54 -17.10 -32.60 -1.32
N THR A 55 -17.83 -33.70 -1.54
CA THR A 55 -18.57 -33.92 -2.79
C THR A 55 -19.52 -32.75 -3.00
N PRO A 56 -19.60 -32.14 -4.19
CA PRO A 56 -20.46 -30.98 -4.42
C PRO A 56 -21.91 -31.42 -4.21
N THR A 57 -22.52 -31.00 -3.11
CA THR A 57 -23.97 -31.06 -2.93
C THR A 57 -24.58 -29.93 -3.75
N GLU A 58 -25.40 -30.29 -4.75
CA GLU A 58 -26.19 -29.39 -5.61
C GLU A 58 -27.28 -28.63 -4.82
N ASP A 59 -26.94 -27.90 -3.76
CA ASP A 59 -27.91 -27.08 -3.05
C ASP A 59 -27.28 -25.77 -2.56
N GLU A 60 -27.07 -24.84 -3.50
CA GLU A 60 -26.89 -23.43 -3.19
C GLU A 60 -27.84 -22.64 -4.09
N ALA A 61 -29.14 -22.77 -3.79
CA ALA A 61 -30.18 -21.96 -4.37
C ALA A 61 -30.07 -20.52 -3.85
N SER A 62 -29.63 -19.62 -4.75
CA SER A 62 -30.10 -18.25 -4.90
C SER A 62 -30.29 -17.41 -3.61
N THR A 63 -29.27 -16.65 -3.23
CA THR A 63 -29.47 -15.39 -2.51
C THR A 63 -29.01 -14.24 -3.40
N GLU A 64 -29.99 -13.57 -4.00
CA GLU A 64 -29.87 -12.32 -4.73
C GLU A 64 -29.26 -11.24 -3.82
N ALA A 65 -28.41 -10.41 -4.41
CA ALA A 65 -27.66 -9.36 -3.75
C ALA A 65 -28.56 -8.22 -3.25
N GLU A 66 -28.30 -7.72 -2.04
CA GLU A 66 -28.62 -6.35 -1.64
C GLU A 66 -27.34 -5.76 -1.03
N ALA A 67 -26.61 -5.00 -1.85
CA ALA A 67 -25.44 -4.24 -1.45
C ALA A 67 -25.89 -2.87 -0.94
N GLU A 68 -26.14 -2.75 0.36
CA GLU A 68 -26.24 -1.46 1.03
C GLU A 68 -24.81 -0.94 1.28
N ALA A 69 -24.28 -0.17 0.33
CA ALA A 69 -23.05 0.58 0.51
C ALA A 69 -23.34 1.90 1.25
N ASP A 70 -23.45 1.82 2.58
CA ASP A 70 -23.31 2.98 3.45
C ASP A 70 -22.01 2.84 4.25
N THR A 71 -20.96 3.46 3.72
CA THR A 71 -19.71 3.68 4.45
C THR A 71 -19.44 5.17 4.46
N GLU A 72 -20.07 5.89 5.39
CA GLU A 72 -19.52 7.16 5.87
C GLU A 72 -18.18 6.87 6.54
N GLN A 73 -17.11 7.22 5.83
CA GLN A 73 -15.75 7.18 6.32
C GLN A 73 -15.52 8.38 7.27
N PRO A 74 -15.14 8.21 8.54
CA PRO A 74 -14.56 9.31 9.28
C PRO A 74 -13.15 9.57 8.72
N THR A 75 -12.99 10.67 7.99
CA THR A 75 -11.67 11.22 7.64
C THR A 75 -11.02 11.74 8.93
N ALA A 76 -10.30 10.86 9.62
CA ALA A 76 -9.32 11.27 10.61
C ALA A 76 -8.11 11.82 9.85
N GLU A 77 -8.15 13.12 9.53
CA GLU A 77 -6.95 13.84 9.14
C GLU A 77 -6.07 13.95 10.39
N VAL A 78 -5.02 13.15 10.39
CA VAL A 78 -3.91 13.28 11.33
C VAL A 78 -3.25 14.62 11.03
N GLU A 79 -3.38 15.58 11.94
CA GLU A 79 -2.53 16.78 11.93
C GLU A 79 -1.09 16.35 12.20
N THR A 80 -0.31 16.23 11.12
CA THR A 80 1.15 16.26 11.22
C THR A 80 1.56 17.73 11.25
N ASP A 81 1.79 18.23 12.46
CA ASP A 81 2.61 19.40 12.73
C ASP A 81 3.93 19.27 11.94
N SER A 82 4.05 20.07 10.88
CA SER A 82 5.25 20.20 10.06
C SER A 82 5.78 21.61 10.26
N SER A 83 6.28 21.89 11.46
CA SER A 83 7.29 22.92 11.65
C SER A 83 8.64 22.36 11.25
N GLU A 84 9.09 22.61 10.02
CA GLU A 84 10.50 22.92 9.78
C GLU A 84 10.62 23.71 8.46
N GLU A 85 11.15 24.92 8.58
CA GLU A 85 11.27 25.94 7.53
C GLU A 85 12.36 25.57 6.52
N GLU A 86 12.05 25.58 5.22
CA GLU A 86 13.05 25.83 4.18
C GLU A 86 12.53 26.93 3.25
N GLU A 87 13.13 28.12 3.39
CA GLU A 87 12.90 29.28 2.53
C GLU A 87 13.34 28.99 1.09
N ILE A 88 12.38 28.97 0.16
CA ILE A 88 12.67 28.99 -1.27
C ILE A 88 12.69 30.45 -1.76
N GLU A 89 13.89 31.00 -1.97
CA GLU A 89 14.10 32.35 -2.49
C GLU A 89 13.70 32.40 -3.98
N SER A 90 12.61 33.11 -4.31
CA SER A 90 12.17 33.31 -5.70
C SER A 90 13.01 34.39 -6.39
N PRO A 91 13.40 34.25 -7.67
CA PRO A 91 14.16 35.27 -8.37
C PRO A 91 13.27 36.47 -8.71
N THR A 92 13.58 37.64 -8.13
CA THR A 92 12.91 38.91 -8.42
C THR A 92 13.33 39.41 -9.80
N ALA A 93 12.41 39.32 -10.78
CA ALA A 93 12.54 40.06 -12.02
C ALA A 93 12.16 41.52 -11.77
N GLU A 94 13.14 42.41 -11.72
CA GLU A 94 12.92 43.86 -11.68
C GLU A 94 12.29 44.31 -13.00
N VAL A 95 10.98 44.60 -12.97
CA VAL A 95 10.33 45.44 -13.99
C VAL A 95 10.59 46.88 -13.59
N GLU A 96 11.54 47.51 -14.27
CA GLU A 96 11.87 48.93 -14.17
C GLU A 96 10.69 49.73 -14.78
N THR A 97 9.88 50.36 -13.93
CA THR A 97 8.83 51.31 -14.36
C THR A 97 9.47 52.68 -14.63
N PRO A 98 9.18 53.33 -15.78
CA PRO A 98 9.67 54.68 -16.02
C PRO A 98 9.02 55.68 -15.07
N ASP A 99 9.87 56.46 -14.43
CA ASP A 99 9.64 57.59 -13.54
C ASP A 99 8.81 58.69 -14.24
N ASP A 100 7.58 58.91 -13.78
CA ASP A 100 6.73 60.03 -14.19
C ASP A 100 6.61 60.96 -12.97
N GLU A 101 7.56 61.91 -12.87
CA GLU A 101 7.61 62.91 -11.81
C GLU A 101 6.42 63.89 -11.87
N GLU A 102 6.07 64.34 -10.67
CA GLU A 102 4.86 65.05 -10.26
C GLU A 102 4.53 66.38 -10.98
N GLU A 103 3.24 66.72 -10.90
CA GLU A 103 2.66 68.04 -11.16
C GLU A 103 3.46 69.21 -10.54
N ASN A 104 3.83 70.16 -11.40
CA ASN A 104 3.69 71.61 -11.16
C ASN A 104 3.62 72.39 -12.47
#